data_AF-A0AAW2WPH1-F1
#
_entry.id   AF-A0AAW2WPH1-F1
#
_cell.length_a   1.000
_cell.length_b   1.000
_cell.length_c   1.000
_cell.angle_alpha   90.00
_cell.angle_beta   90.00
_cell.angle_gamma   90.00
#
_symmetry.space_group_name_H-M   'P 1'
#
loop_
_entity.id
_entity.type
_entity.pdbx_description
1 polymer ?
#
loop_
_entity_poly.entity_id
_entity_poly.type
_entity_poly.pdbx_seq_one_letter_code
_entity_poly.pdbx_strand_id
1 'polypeptide(L)' 'MPPCVGKTARDLTGSHPEDEAQPQNSRKKGLMFVDVKIHGKPIRIMVDTGATHNYLASAEVERLGLVLEKGVGE' A
#
# COMPACT_ATOMS: atom_id res chain seq x y z
N MET A 1 -20.93 36.52 14.11
CA MET A 1 -20.80 36.51 12.63
C MET A 1 -20.07 37.78 12.17
N PRO A 2 -19.34 37.71 11.03
CA PRO A 2 -18.07 38.40 10.74
C PRO A 2 -18.24 39.62 9.79
N PRO A 3 -17.16 40.21 9.23
CA PRO A 3 -16.62 39.78 7.92
C PRO A 3 -15.07 39.86 7.83
N CYS A 4 -14.33 39.58 6.76
CA CYS A 4 -14.32 38.64 5.63
C CYS A 4 -13.00 38.94 4.85
N VAL A 5 -12.30 37.90 4.40
CA VAL A 5 -11.60 37.76 3.10
C VAL A 5 -10.40 38.67 2.73
N GLY A 6 -9.29 38.03 2.31
CA GLY A 6 -8.28 38.64 1.41
C GLY A 6 -6.92 37.94 1.36
N LYS A 7 -6.71 37.00 0.42
CA LYS A 7 -5.42 36.33 0.08
C LYS A 7 -4.48 37.25 -0.72
N THR A 8 -3.15 37.06 -0.57
CA THR A 8 -2.10 36.90 -1.63
C THR A 8 -0.75 36.58 -0.96
N ALA A 9 -0.13 35.39 -1.08
CA ALA A 9 0.88 34.99 -2.10
C ALA A 9 1.90 36.12 -2.38
N ARG A 10 3.22 36.02 -2.22
CA ARG A 10 4.22 34.96 -2.49
C ARG A 10 5.53 35.39 -1.79
N ASP A 11 6.40 34.46 -1.39
CA ASP A 11 7.78 34.45 -1.90
C ASP A 11 8.50 33.14 -1.58
N LEU A 12 9.23 32.64 -2.57
CA LEU A 12 10.00 31.41 -2.53
C LEU A 12 11.40 31.75 -2.04
N THR A 13 11.83 31.22 -0.91
CA THR A 13 13.26 31.07 -0.64
C THR A 13 13.46 29.75 0.08
N GLY A 14 14.03 28.80 -0.65
CA GLY A 14 14.50 27.55 -0.08
C GLY A 14 15.71 27.80 0.80
N SER A 15 15.66 27.28 2.01
CA SER A 15 16.84 26.93 2.78
C SER A 15 16.56 25.55 3.35
N HIS A 16 17.23 24.55 2.81
CA HIS A 16 17.24 23.19 3.33
C HIS A 16 17.99 23.23 4.68
N PRO A 17 17.40 22.85 5.81
CA PRO A 17 18.15 22.45 6.98
C PRO A 17 18.30 20.93 6.90
N GLU A 18 19.41 20.51 6.31
CA GLU A 18 19.98 19.18 6.52
C GLU A 18 20.64 19.12 7.90
N ASP A 19 19.96 18.47 8.85
CA ASP A 19 20.47 17.50 9.84
C ASP A 19 19.40 17.35 10.94
N GLU A 20 18.25 16.78 10.58
CA GLU A 20 17.37 16.20 11.59
C GLU A 20 17.57 14.69 11.45
N ALA A 21 18.43 14.14 12.31
CA ALA A 21 18.57 12.72 12.50
C ALA A 21 17.18 12.14 12.82
N GLN A 22 16.46 11.74 11.77
CA GLN A 22 15.18 11.06 11.92
C GLN A 22 15.44 9.87 12.83
N PRO A 23 14.63 9.65 13.88
CA PRO A 23 14.79 8.47 14.70
C PRO A 23 14.79 7.30 13.74
N GLN A 24 15.93 6.60 13.66
CA GLN A 24 16.03 5.34 12.95
C GLN A 24 15.15 4.38 13.73
N ASN A 25 13.84 4.49 13.51
CA ASN A 25 12.88 3.49 13.84
C ASN A 25 13.33 2.32 12.99
N SER A 26 14.08 1.42 13.61
CA SER A 26 14.54 0.19 13.01
C SER A 26 13.27 -0.53 12.58
N ARG A 27 12.83 -0.28 11.33
CA ARG A 27 11.68 -0.94 10.75
C ARG A 27 12.04 -2.41 10.85
N LYS A 28 11.40 -3.11 11.79
CA LYS A 28 11.61 -4.54 11.99
C LYS A 28 11.42 -5.18 10.61
N LYS A 29 12.50 -5.74 10.06
CA LYS A 29 12.46 -6.47 8.79
C LYS A 29 11.55 -7.67 9.02
N GLY A 30 10.30 -7.55 8.61
CA GLY A 30 9.26 -8.53 8.80
C GLY A 30 8.49 -8.70 7.51
N LEU A 31 7.86 -9.86 7.33
CA LEU A 31 6.95 -10.09 6.22
C LEU A 31 5.81 -9.06 6.29
N MET A 32 5.50 -8.48 5.14
CA MET A 32 4.44 -7.49 5.01
C MET A 32 3.16 -8.20 4.62
N PHE A 33 2.06 -7.86 5.29
CA PHE A 33 0.75 -8.41 5.00
C PHE A 33 -0.27 -7.30 4.84
N VAL A 34 -1.26 -7.52 3.99
CA VAL A 34 -2.40 -6.63 3.80
C VAL A 34 -3.68 -7.44 3.93
N ASP A 35 -4.65 -6.91 4.67
CA ASP A 35 -6.00 -7.47 4.72
C ASP A 35 -6.84 -6.86 3.58
N VAL A 36 -7.37 -7.72 2.73
CA VAL A 36 -8.22 -7.34 1.59
C VAL A 36 -9.52 -8.12 1.63
N LYS A 37 -10.52 -7.65 0.87
CA LYS A 37 -11.78 -8.37 0.67
C LYS A 37 -11.92 -8.71 -0.81
N ILE A 38 -12.06 -10.00 -1.12
CA ILE A 38 -12.38 -10.51 -2.45
C ILE A 38 -13.79 -11.08 -2.39
N HIS A 39 -14.70 -10.58 -3.22
CA HIS A 39 -16.13 -10.95 -3.17
C HIS A 39 -16.74 -10.83 -1.75
N GLY A 40 -16.35 -9.79 -1.01
CA GLY A 40 -16.80 -9.56 0.37
C GLY A 40 -16.18 -10.47 1.43
N LYS A 41 -15.42 -11.50 1.03
CA LYS A 41 -14.74 -12.43 1.94
C LYS A 41 -13.35 -11.87 2.30
N PRO A 42 -13.02 -11.73 3.60
CA PRO A 42 -11.71 -11.25 4.00
C PRO A 42 -10.64 -12.28 3.66
N ILE A 43 -9.45 -11.80 3.27
CA ILE A 43 -8.24 -12.59 3.06
C ILE A 43 -7.02 -11.75 3.42
N ARG A 44 -6.03 -12.37 4.03
CA ARG A 44 -4.73 -11.77 4.35
C ARG A 44 -3.71 -12.20 3.33
N ILE A 45 -3.15 -11.25 2.59
CA ILE A 45 -2.16 -11.50 1.52
C ILE A 45 -0.77 -11.05 1.95
N MET A 46 0.26 -11.76 1.51
CA MET A 46 1.67 -11.38 1.71
C MET A 46 2.09 -10.45 0.57
N VAL A 47 2.81 -9.37 0.90
CA VAL A 47 3.40 -8.47 -0.10
C VAL A 47 4.78 -9.00 -0.48
N ASP A 48 4.88 -9.63 -1.65
CA ASP A 48 6.10 -10.21 -2.18
C ASP A 48 6.58 -9.44 -3.42
N THR A 49 7.57 -8.57 -3.24
CA THR A 49 8.16 -7.80 -4.36
C THR A 49 9.11 -8.61 -5.22
N GLY A 50 9.43 -9.85 -4.82
CA GLY A 50 10.35 -10.74 -5.54
C GLY A 50 9.65 -11.71 -6.49
N ALA A 51 8.32 -11.78 -6.47
CA ALA A 51 7.55 -12.65 -7.34
C ALA A 51 7.12 -11.92 -8.63
N THR A 52 7.39 -12.54 -9.78
CA THR A 52 6.92 -12.04 -11.09
C THR A 52 5.39 -12.16 -11.22
N HIS A 53 4.81 -13.15 -10.54
CA HIS A 53 3.38 -13.45 -10.55
C HIS A 53 2.82 -13.51 -9.13
N ASN A 54 1.54 -13.16 -8.99
CA ASN A 54 0.83 -13.32 -7.73
C ASN A 54 0.28 -14.73 -7.60
N TYR A 55 0.48 -15.35 -6.44
CA TYR A 55 0.00 -16.70 -6.15
C TYR A 55 -1.14 -16.67 -5.15
N LEU A 56 -2.07 -17.61 -5.31
CA LEU A 56 -3.16 -17.84 -4.40
C LEU A 56 -3.22 -19.34 -4.08
N ALA A 57 -3.39 -19.68 -2.81
CA ALA A 57 -3.54 -21.08 -2.41
C ALA A 57 -4.83 -21.67 -3.00
N SER A 58 -4.80 -22.91 -3.50
CA SER A 58 -5.96 -23.55 -4.10
C SER A 58 -7.18 -23.60 -3.16
N ALA A 59 -6.94 -23.80 -1.86
CA ALA A 59 -8.00 -23.74 -0.85
C ALA A 59 -8.69 -22.36 -0.77
N GLU A 60 -7.95 -21.29 -1.04
CA GLU A 60 -8.49 -19.93 -1.06
C GLU A 60 -9.28 -19.65 -2.35
N VAL A 61 -8.91 -20.26 -3.48
CA VAL A 61 -9.69 -20.18 -4.74
C VAL A 61 -11.11 -20.69 -4.50
N GLU A 62 -11.25 -21.87 -3.90
CA GLU A 62 -12.54 -22.48 -3.57
C GLU A 62 -13.31 -21.64 -2.54
N ARG A 63 -12.64 -21.25 -1.44
CA ARG A 63 -13.26 -20.44 -0.37
C ARG A 63 -13.78 -19.11 -0.91
N LEU A 64 -13.05 -18.48 -1.82
CA LEU A 64 -13.43 -17.20 -2.43
C LEU A 64 -14.50 -17.38 -3.52
N GLY A 65 -14.68 -18.58 -4.06
CA GLY A 65 -15.61 -18.87 -5.15
C GLY A 65 -15.08 -18.33 -6.49
N LEU A 66 -13.77 -18.43 -6.70
CA LEU A 66 -13.13 -18.03 -7.95
C LEU A 66 -13.24 -19.16 -8.98
N VAL A 67 -13.40 -18.79 -10.24
CA VAL A 67 -13.39 -19.74 -11.37
C VAL A 67 -11.98 -19.77 -11.95
N LEU A 68 -11.45 -20.98 -12.15
CA LEU A 68 -10.16 -21.18 -12.79
C LEU A 68 -10.36 -21.21 -14.31
N GLU A 69 -9.68 -20.30 -15.00
CA GLU A 69 -9.57 -20.31 -16.46
C GLU A 69 -8.16 -20.72 -16.87
N LYS A 70 -8.05 -21.38 -18.02
CA LYS A 70 -6.75 -21.77 -18.57
C LYS A 70 -6.02 -20.53 -19.10
N GLY A 71 -5.06 -20.04 -18.32
CA GLY A 71 -4.13 -19.00 -18.76
C GLY A 71 -3.02 -19.55 -19.67
N VAL A 72 -2.46 -18.68 -20.51
CA VAL A 72 -1.15 -18.90 -21.13
C VAL A 72 -0.13 -18.45 -20.09
N GLY A 73 0.43 -19.39 -19.33
CA GLY A 73 1.52 -19.07 -18.40
C GLY A 73 2.76 -18.64 -19.18
N GLU A 74 3.45 -17.60 -18.71
CA GLU A 74 4.78 -17.20 -19.19
C GLU A 74 5.90 -18.06 -18.57
#